data_AF-A0A497XNK5-F1
#
_entry.id   AF-A0A497XNK5-F1
#
_cell.length_a   1.000
_cell.length_b   1.000
_cell.length_c   1.000
_cell.angle_alpha   90.00
_cell.angle_beta   90.00
_cell.angle_gamma   90.00
#
_symmetry.space_group_name_H-M   'P 1'
#
loop_
_entity.id
_entity.type
_entity.pdbx_description
1 polymer ?
#
loop_
_entity_poly.entity_id
_entity_poly.type
_entity_poly.pdbx_seq_one_letter_code
_entity_poly.pdbx_strand_id
1 'polypeptide(L)'
;MATVKEKERYDRELNLEGLSCPVPIVMTSETVKKLKEGEILKVIATDPGFERDIWNWSKQTKNELIKVVKENGKTVAYVRKTSEGKEPSLGYWIRFHALGVKLHLRLWLLKLNPFVKKPDHFITFVAISEGTRAEKFLKGKYGSVLIPVPDEIDPRCGVVLAVSGEEKAKELYELLRKEGFGVEAIYRKKNGEYERTYP
;
A
#
# COMPACT_ATOMS: atom_id res chain seq x y z
N MET A 1 -2.37 -4.59 46.22
CA MET A 1 -1.17 -4.13 45.47
C MET A 1 -1.56 -4.03 44.01
N ALA A 2 -1.35 -2.86 43.41
CA ALA A 2 -1.81 -2.53 42.07
C ALA A 2 -1.12 -3.39 40.99
N THR A 3 -1.90 -3.75 39.98
CA THR A 3 -1.59 -4.52 38.77
C THR A 3 -0.38 -3.99 38.01
N VAL A 4 0.66 -4.81 37.84
CA VAL A 4 1.71 -4.60 36.85
C VAL A 4 1.25 -5.26 35.55
N LYS A 5 0.81 -4.46 34.57
CA LYS A 5 0.59 -4.92 33.18
C LYS A 5 1.90 -5.53 32.69
N GLU A 6 1.90 -6.82 32.35
CA GLU A 6 3.00 -7.49 31.66
C GLU A 6 3.38 -6.66 30.43
N LYS A 7 4.60 -6.11 30.45
CA LYS A 7 5.20 -5.46 29.29
C LYS A 7 5.38 -6.57 28.25
N GLU A 8 4.57 -6.57 27.19
CA GLU A 8 4.59 -7.61 26.16
C GLU A 8 6.04 -7.83 25.68
N ARG A 9 6.57 -9.04 25.90
CA ARG A 9 7.97 -9.37 25.68
C ARG A 9 8.29 -9.33 24.18
N TYR A 10 9.30 -8.55 23.79
CA TYR A 10 9.85 -8.50 22.43
C TYR A 10 11.38 -8.51 22.48
N ASP A 11 12.02 -9.05 21.46
CA ASP A 11 13.49 -9.18 21.38
C ASP A 11 14.11 -8.05 20.54
N ARG A 12 13.34 -7.49 19.60
CA ARG A 12 13.75 -6.35 18.79
C ARG A 12 12.59 -5.39 18.54
N GLU A 13 12.90 -4.10 18.46
CA GLU A 13 11.96 -3.05 18.07
C GLU A 13 12.39 -2.43 16.75
N LEU A 14 11.42 -2.11 15.89
CA LEU A 14 11.59 -1.45 14.60
C LEU A 14 10.58 -0.30 14.49
N ASN A 15 11.07 0.93 14.53
CA ASN A 15 10.26 2.13 14.35
C ASN A 15 10.31 2.57 12.88
N LEU A 16 9.14 2.59 12.24
CA LEU A 16 8.90 2.93 10.83
C LEU A 16 7.85 4.06 10.71
N GLU A 17 7.76 4.91 11.73
CA GLU A 17 6.93 6.10 11.69
C GLU A 17 7.37 7.04 10.56
N GLY A 18 6.40 7.70 9.92
CA GLY A 18 6.63 8.59 8.78
C GLY A 18 6.91 7.87 7.45
N LEU A 19 7.10 6.55 7.45
CA LEU A 19 7.26 5.76 6.22
C LEU A 19 5.89 5.29 5.73
N SER A 20 5.73 5.26 4.40
CA SER A 20 4.50 4.83 3.73
C SER A 20 4.71 3.56 2.90
N CYS A 21 3.61 2.87 2.57
CA CYS A 21 3.62 1.66 1.75
C CYS A 21 4.46 1.85 0.45
N PRO A 22 5.34 0.88 0.08
CA PRO A 22 5.52 -0.45 0.66
C PRO A 22 6.66 -0.54 1.70
N VAL A 23 7.28 0.58 2.09
CA VAL A 23 8.53 0.56 2.87
C VAL A 23 8.38 -0.17 4.23
N PRO A 24 7.32 0.07 5.03
CA PRO A 24 7.19 -0.59 6.32
C PRO A 24 7.22 -2.12 6.25
N ILE A 25 6.56 -2.72 5.24
CA ILE A 25 6.51 -4.18 5.12
C ILE A 25 7.82 -4.76 4.58
N VAL A 26 8.52 -4.04 3.71
CA VAL A 26 9.85 -4.42 3.21
C VAL A 26 10.85 -4.47 4.36
N MET A 27 10.94 -3.39 5.16
CA MET A 27 11.87 -3.32 6.29
C MET A 27 11.52 -4.32 7.40
N THR A 28 10.23 -4.55 7.64
CA THR A 28 9.77 -5.62 8.54
C THR A 28 10.27 -6.98 8.08
N SER A 29 10.06 -7.30 6.81
CA SER A 29 10.51 -8.56 6.21
C SER A 29 12.03 -8.73 6.33
N GLU A 30 12.82 -7.70 6.00
CA GLU A 30 14.28 -7.74 6.13
C GLU A 30 14.77 -7.88 7.57
N THR A 31 14.06 -7.30 8.52
CA THR A 31 14.42 -7.38 9.94
C THR A 31 14.11 -8.75 10.51
N VAL A 32 12.94 -9.32 10.19
CA VAL A 32 12.57 -10.69 10.60
C VAL A 32 13.56 -11.73 10.05
N LYS A 33 14.08 -11.55 8.83
CA LYS A 33 15.13 -12.45 8.30
C LYS A 33 16.34 -12.57 9.22
N LYS A 34 16.73 -11.46 9.86
CA LYS A 34 17.91 -11.36 10.74
C LYS A 34 17.66 -11.91 12.16
N LEU A 35 16.43 -12.25 12.50
CA LEU A 35 16.08 -12.82 13.82
C LEU A 35 16.36 -14.32 13.88
N LYS A 36 16.49 -14.86 15.09
CA LYS A 36 16.46 -16.30 15.35
C LYS A 36 15.02 -16.80 15.42
N GLU A 37 14.84 -18.11 15.24
CA GLU A 37 13.52 -18.71 15.44
C GLU A 37 13.01 -18.44 16.87
N GLY A 38 11.72 -18.12 16.98
CA GLY A 38 11.07 -17.81 18.25
C GLY A 38 11.24 -16.36 18.71
N GLU A 39 12.19 -15.60 18.16
CA GLU A 39 12.36 -14.18 18.49
C GLU A 39 11.20 -13.33 17.95
N ILE A 40 10.85 -12.30 18.71
CA ILE A 40 9.70 -11.43 18.49
C ILE A 40 10.18 -10.04 18.07
N LEU A 41 9.72 -9.60 16.89
CA LEU A 41 9.86 -8.23 16.41
C LEU A 41 8.62 -7.42 16.78
N LYS A 42 8.82 -6.30 17.47
CA LYS A 42 7.83 -5.24 17.60
C LYS A 42 8.05 -4.23 16.47
N VAL A 43 7.02 -3.99 15.66
CA VAL A 43 7.04 -3.01 14.57
C VAL A 43 6.06 -1.90 14.88
N ILE A 44 6.50 -0.64 14.75
CA ILE A 44 5.67 0.55 14.93
C ILE A 44 5.61 1.26 13.57
N ALA A 45 4.42 1.46 13.02
CA ALA A 45 4.24 2.18 11.77
C ALA A 45 3.04 3.13 11.85
N THR A 46 3.12 4.26 11.15
CA THR A 46 2.01 5.22 11.00
C THR A 46 1.32 5.09 9.64
N ASP A 47 1.79 4.19 8.77
CA ASP A 47 1.17 3.90 7.49
C ASP A 47 -0.25 3.30 7.68
N PRO A 48 -1.30 3.89 7.09
CA PRO A 48 -2.67 3.42 7.26
C PRO A 48 -2.91 2.03 6.64
N GLY A 49 -2.10 1.65 5.65
CA GLY A 49 -2.14 0.33 5.01
C GLY A 49 -1.44 -0.78 5.81
N PHE A 50 -0.60 -0.43 6.78
CA PHE A 50 0.33 -1.37 7.42
C PHE A 50 -0.36 -2.52 8.14
N GLU A 51 -1.49 -2.29 8.81
CA GLU A 51 -2.25 -3.36 9.46
C GLU A 51 -2.62 -4.47 8.47
N ARG A 52 -3.23 -4.10 7.33
CA ARG A 52 -3.61 -5.10 6.32
C ARG A 52 -2.38 -5.75 5.70
N ASP A 53 -1.34 -4.97 5.43
CA ASP A 53 -0.13 -5.46 4.80
C ASP A 53 0.62 -6.45 5.72
N ILE A 54 0.71 -6.19 7.03
CA ILE A 54 1.35 -7.11 7.98
C ILE A 54 0.55 -8.40 8.19
N TRP A 55 -0.80 -8.31 8.20
CA TRP A 55 -1.68 -9.49 8.20
C TRP A 55 -1.46 -10.38 6.97
N ASN A 56 -1.42 -9.78 5.78
CA ASN A 56 -1.20 -10.53 4.54
C ASN A 56 0.21 -11.11 4.47
N TRP A 57 1.21 -10.34 4.84
CA TRP A 57 2.60 -10.77 4.86
C TRP A 57 2.82 -11.93 5.84
N SER A 58 2.21 -11.88 7.04
CA SER A 58 2.28 -12.99 8.01
C SER A 58 1.70 -14.27 7.42
N LYS A 59 0.53 -14.22 6.77
CA LYS A 59 -0.08 -15.38 6.10
C LYS A 59 0.79 -15.94 4.97
N GLN A 60 1.37 -15.06 4.16
CA GLN A 60 2.19 -15.45 3.01
C GLN A 60 3.53 -16.05 3.43
N THR A 61 4.17 -15.44 4.42
CA THR A 61 5.48 -15.85 4.91
C THR A 61 5.40 -16.92 5.99
N LYS A 62 4.22 -17.25 6.50
CA LYS A 62 4.02 -18.16 7.65
C LYS A 62 4.72 -17.73 8.94
N ASN A 63 5.20 -16.49 9.03
CA ASN A 63 5.61 -15.93 10.31
C ASN A 63 4.37 -15.61 11.13
N GLU A 64 4.45 -15.79 12.45
CA GLU A 64 3.30 -15.66 13.33
C GLU A 64 3.09 -14.20 13.70
N LEU A 65 1.93 -13.65 13.33
CA LEU A 65 1.48 -12.35 13.81
C LEU A 65 0.78 -12.53 15.16
N ILE A 66 1.50 -12.23 16.23
CA ILE A 66 1.03 -12.41 17.62
C ILE A 66 -0.11 -11.43 17.92
N LYS A 67 0.10 -10.16 17.54
CA LYS A 67 -0.80 -9.07 17.92
C LYS A 67 -0.65 -7.89 16.97
N VAL A 68 -1.74 -7.19 16.73
CA VAL A 68 -1.76 -5.85 16.14
C VAL A 68 -2.63 -4.95 17.01
N VAL A 69 -2.12 -3.77 17.34
CA VAL A 69 -2.83 -2.76 18.13
C VAL A 69 -2.76 -1.42 17.44
N LYS A 70 -3.87 -0.69 17.45
CA LYS A 70 -3.92 0.70 17.02
C LYS A 70 -3.99 1.60 18.25
N GLU A 71 -2.97 2.43 18.45
CA GLU A 71 -2.91 3.37 19.57
C GLU A 71 -2.31 4.70 19.08
N ASN A 72 -2.93 5.83 19.43
CA ASN A 72 -2.43 7.18 19.14
C ASN A 72 -2.04 7.42 17.67
N GLY A 73 -2.83 6.90 16.72
CA GLY A 73 -2.56 7.03 15.28
C GLY A 73 -1.43 6.13 14.76
N LYS A 74 -0.90 5.22 15.59
CA LYS A 74 0.13 4.26 15.23
C LYS A 74 -0.45 2.85 15.20
N THR A 75 0.05 2.04 14.28
CA THR A 75 -0.16 0.59 14.26
C THR A 75 1.09 -0.08 14.84
N VAL A 76 0.92 -0.81 15.94
CA VAL A 76 1.96 -1.59 16.59
C VAL A 76 1.68 -3.06 16.34
N ALA A 77 2.60 -3.75 15.66
CA ALA A 77 2.50 -5.17 15.35
C ALA A 77 3.61 -5.97 16.05
N TYR A 78 3.28 -7.15 16.54
CA TYR A 78 4.22 -8.09 17.14
C TYR A 78 4.28 -9.34 16.28
N VAL A 79 5.46 -9.66 15.76
CA VAL A 79 5.68 -10.76 14.83
C VAL A 79 6.72 -11.70 15.41
N ARG A 80 6.42 -13.00 15.50
CA ARG A 80 7.39 -14.03 15.86
C ARG A 80 7.94 -14.68 14.59
N LYS A 81 9.27 -14.82 14.52
CA LYS A 81 9.90 -15.65 13.48
C LYS A 81 9.62 -17.12 13.73
N THR A 82 9.14 -17.82 12.71
CA THR A 82 8.85 -19.26 12.75
C THR A 82 9.87 -20.01 11.88
N SER A 83 10.15 -21.28 12.20
CA SER A 83 10.93 -22.19 11.33
C SER A 83 10.29 -22.40 9.96
N GLU A 84 8.95 -22.31 9.89
CA GLU A 84 8.22 -22.38 8.63
C GLU A 84 8.23 -21.08 7.81
N GLY A 85 8.89 -20.03 8.33
CA GLY A 85 9.04 -18.73 7.69
C GLY A 85 9.52 -18.85 6.24
N LYS A 86 8.64 -18.62 5.27
CA LYS A 86 8.96 -18.61 3.84
C LYS A 86 9.28 -17.19 3.39
N GLU A 87 10.41 -17.05 2.73
CA GLU A 87 10.70 -15.82 2.00
C GLU A 87 9.79 -15.69 0.76
N PRO A 88 9.55 -14.46 0.28
CA PRO A 88 8.93 -14.28 -1.02
C PRO A 88 9.77 -15.01 -2.08
N SER A 89 9.12 -15.88 -2.85
CA SER A 89 9.81 -16.67 -3.87
C SER A 89 10.40 -15.78 -4.97
N LEU A 90 11.38 -16.28 -5.72
CA LEU A 90 11.91 -15.58 -6.90
C LEU A 90 10.78 -15.19 -7.88
N GLY A 91 9.77 -16.04 -8.03
CA GLY A 91 8.59 -15.75 -8.86
C GLY A 91 7.77 -14.56 -8.35
N TYR A 92 7.72 -14.33 -7.03
CA TYR A 92 7.13 -13.11 -6.47
C TYR A 92 7.93 -11.87 -6.91
N TRP A 93 9.25 -11.91 -6.77
CA TRP A 93 10.10 -10.79 -7.16
C TRP A 93 10.02 -10.49 -8.66
N ILE A 94 9.99 -11.51 -9.50
CA ILE A 94 9.76 -11.35 -10.96
C ILE A 94 8.42 -10.63 -11.21
N ARG A 95 7.34 -11.07 -10.57
CA ARG A 95 6.01 -10.46 -10.71
C ARG A 95 5.97 -9.02 -10.20
N PHE A 96 6.64 -8.73 -9.09
CA PHE A 96 6.72 -7.39 -8.51
C PHE A 96 7.43 -6.41 -9.46
N HIS A 97 8.61 -6.78 -9.97
CA HIS A 97 9.33 -5.95 -10.93
C HIS A 97 8.58 -5.82 -12.26
N ALA A 98 7.98 -6.91 -12.76
CA ALA A 98 7.16 -6.87 -13.96
C ALA A 98 5.94 -5.94 -13.80
N LEU A 99 5.32 -5.90 -12.62
CA LEU A 99 4.27 -4.93 -12.31
C LEU A 99 4.82 -3.49 -12.40
N GLY A 100 5.97 -3.21 -11.79
CA GLY A 100 6.61 -1.89 -11.88
C GLY A 100 6.87 -1.48 -13.33
N VAL A 101 7.53 -2.34 -14.12
CA VAL A 101 7.80 -2.10 -15.54
C VAL A 101 6.50 -1.85 -16.31
N LYS A 102 5.46 -2.66 -16.10
CA LYS A 102 4.14 -2.49 -16.74
C LYS A 102 3.51 -1.14 -16.40
N LEU A 103 3.58 -0.71 -15.14
CA LEU A 103 3.01 0.56 -14.69
C LEU A 103 3.74 1.74 -15.33
N HIS A 104 5.08 1.74 -15.35
CA HIS A 104 5.87 2.79 -15.99
C HIS A 104 5.70 2.81 -17.52
N LEU A 105 5.62 1.65 -18.16
CA LEU A 105 5.36 1.56 -19.61
C LEU A 105 4.01 2.18 -19.97
N ARG A 106 2.97 1.94 -19.17
CA ARG A 106 1.65 2.57 -19.37
C ARG A 106 1.71 4.08 -19.22
N LEU A 107 2.40 4.58 -18.19
CA LEU A 107 2.57 6.02 -18.01
C LEU A 107 3.29 6.64 -19.22
N TRP A 108 4.33 5.97 -19.74
CA TRP A 108 5.06 6.40 -20.92
C TRP A 108 4.19 6.43 -22.18
N LEU A 109 3.41 5.36 -22.43
CA LEU A 109 2.47 5.29 -23.55
C LEU A 109 1.40 6.40 -23.48
N LEU A 110 0.88 6.69 -22.29
CA LEU A 110 -0.08 7.79 -22.07
C LEU A 110 0.56 9.17 -22.32
N LYS A 111 1.84 9.35 -21.99
CA LYS A 111 2.56 10.61 -22.25
C LYS A 111 2.79 10.83 -23.74
N LEU A 112 3.10 9.77 -24.48
CA LEU A 112 3.49 9.82 -25.88
C LEU A 112 2.35 9.91 -26.88
N ASN A 113 1.16 9.38 -26.57
CA ASN A 113 0.08 9.30 -27.55
C ASN A 113 -0.74 10.62 -27.60
N PRO A 114 -0.62 11.45 -28.66
CA PRO A 114 -1.34 12.72 -28.76
C PRO A 114 -2.82 12.54 -29.07
N PHE A 115 -3.24 11.36 -29.55
CA PHE A 115 -4.62 11.07 -29.94
C PHE A 115 -5.50 10.58 -28.79
N VAL A 116 -4.92 10.35 -27.61
CA VAL A 116 -5.65 9.89 -26.43
C VAL A 116 -5.87 11.08 -25.49
N LYS A 117 -7.13 11.31 -25.11
CA LYS A 117 -7.45 12.28 -24.06
C LYS A 117 -6.71 11.88 -22.79
N LYS A 118 -5.82 12.75 -22.32
CA LYS A 118 -5.03 12.49 -21.12
C LYS A 118 -5.96 12.47 -19.88
N PRO A 119 -5.72 11.57 -18.91
CA PRO A 119 -6.42 11.62 -17.64
C PRO A 119 -6.07 12.91 -16.92
N ASP A 120 -7.07 13.50 -16.28
CA ASP A 120 -6.97 14.74 -15.52
C ASP A 120 -7.35 14.56 -14.05
N HIS A 121 -7.88 13.39 -13.67
CA HIS A 121 -8.21 13.03 -12.29
C HIS A 121 -7.53 11.72 -11.88
N PHE A 122 -7.05 11.67 -10.65
CA PHE A 122 -6.21 10.60 -10.11
C PHE A 122 -6.72 10.18 -8.75
N ILE A 123 -7.23 8.96 -8.65
CA ILE A 123 -7.73 8.38 -7.40
C ILE A 123 -6.57 7.69 -6.68
N THR A 124 -6.25 8.14 -5.46
CA THR A 124 -5.21 7.57 -4.60
C THR A 124 -5.78 6.48 -3.68
N PHE A 125 -4.89 5.63 -3.18
CA PHE A 125 -5.24 4.45 -2.38
C PHE A 125 -4.30 4.30 -1.19
N VAL A 126 -4.86 3.89 -0.05
CA VAL A 126 -4.09 3.64 1.18
C VAL A 126 -2.95 2.62 1.03
N ALA A 127 -2.93 1.82 -0.05
CA ALA A 127 -1.83 0.91 -0.39
C ALA A 127 -1.82 0.53 -1.88
N ILE A 128 -0.67 0.08 -2.38
CA ILE A 128 -0.52 -0.46 -3.75
C ILE A 128 -1.45 -1.67 -3.98
N SER A 129 -1.65 -2.49 -2.96
CA SER A 129 -2.52 -3.66 -3.00
C SER A 129 -3.98 -3.29 -3.31
N GLU A 130 -4.45 -2.14 -2.85
CA GLU A 130 -5.81 -1.66 -3.11
C GLU A 130 -5.97 -1.16 -4.55
N GLY A 131 -5.02 -0.37 -5.05
CA GLY A 131 -5.05 0.08 -6.44
C GLY A 131 -4.98 -1.08 -7.44
N THR A 132 -4.14 -2.08 -7.18
CA THR A 132 -4.05 -3.29 -8.03
C THR A 132 -5.28 -4.19 -7.93
N ARG A 133 -5.92 -4.29 -6.76
CA ARG A 133 -7.21 -4.99 -6.60
C ARG A 133 -8.32 -4.25 -7.34
N ALA A 134 -8.36 -2.92 -7.24
CA ALA A 134 -9.33 -2.07 -7.90
C ALA A 134 -9.23 -2.19 -9.43
N GLU A 135 -8.01 -2.16 -9.98
CA GLU A 135 -7.79 -2.39 -11.42
C GLU A 135 -8.41 -3.71 -11.89
N LYS A 136 -8.17 -4.80 -11.16
CA LYS A 136 -8.70 -6.13 -11.49
C LYS A 136 -10.21 -6.20 -11.37
N PHE A 137 -10.77 -5.53 -10.37
CA PHE A 137 -12.22 -5.45 -10.15
C PHE A 137 -12.91 -4.72 -11.30
N LEU A 138 -12.35 -3.59 -11.75
CA LEU A 138 -12.92 -2.77 -12.80
C LEU A 138 -12.82 -3.42 -14.18
N LYS A 139 -11.82 -4.29 -14.44
CA LYS A 139 -11.64 -4.99 -15.72
C LYS A 139 -11.64 -4.05 -16.94
N GLY A 140 -11.05 -2.86 -16.79
CA GLY A 140 -10.99 -1.84 -17.86
C GLY A 140 -12.27 -1.01 -18.03
N LYS A 141 -13.30 -1.21 -17.20
CA LYS A 141 -14.46 -0.31 -17.12
C LYS A 141 -14.01 1.09 -16.70
N TYR A 142 -14.87 2.08 -16.91
CA TYR A 142 -14.62 3.48 -16.57
C TYR A 142 -13.44 4.12 -17.33
N GLY A 143 -12.84 3.45 -18.32
CA GLY A 143 -11.66 3.99 -19.01
C GLY A 143 -10.53 4.37 -18.04
N SER A 144 -10.51 3.75 -16.87
CA SER A 144 -9.53 4.02 -15.82
C SER A 144 -8.26 3.22 -16.09
N VAL A 145 -7.10 3.81 -15.84
CA VAL A 145 -5.81 3.14 -16.00
C VAL A 145 -5.02 3.24 -14.70
N LEU A 146 -4.54 2.10 -14.20
CA LEU A 146 -3.61 2.08 -13.08
C LEU A 146 -2.21 2.45 -13.57
N ILE A 147 -1.65 3.49 -12.95
CA ILE A 147 -0.31 4.05 -13.24
C ILE A 147 0.45 4.27 -11.92
N PRO A 148 1.78 4.43 -11.94
CA PRO A 148 2.49 4.84 -10.73
C PRO A 148 2.06 6.27 -10.36
N VAL A 149 2.17 6.62 -9.08
CA VAL A 149 1.87 7.98 -8.63
C VAL A 149 2.83 8.96 -9.32
N PRO A 150 2.31 10.04 -9.94
CA PRO A 150 3.14 11.12 -10.45
C PRO A 150 3.93 11.79 -9.31
N ASP A 151 5.15 12.22 -9.58
CA ASP A 151 6.09 12.76 -8.57
C ASP A 151 5.52 13.93 -7.74
N GLU A 152 4.48 14.60 -8.26
CA GLU A 152 3.87 15.79 -7.67
C GLU A 152 2.60 15.52 -6.84
N ILE A 153 2.07 14.29 -6.86
CA ILE A 153 1.04 13.85 -5.90
C ILE A 153 1.78 13.34 -4.66
N ASP A 154 1.30 13.71 -3.47
CA ASP A 154 1.86 13.29 -2.19
C ASP A 154 2.27 11.78 -2.24
N PRO A 155 3.57 11.45 -2.07
CA PRO A 155 4.14 10.14 -2.34
C PRO A 155 3.73 9.05 -1.33
N ARG A 156 2.69 9.31 -0.53
CA ARG A 156 2.11 8.34 0.42
C ARG A 156 1.72 7.01 -0.25
N CYS A 157 1.52 6.96 -1.56
CA CYS A 157 1.05 5.76 -2.26
C CYS A 157 1.87 5.48 -3.53
N GLY A 158 2.08 4.21 -3.88
CA GLY A 158 2.86 3.82 -5.06
C GLY A 158 2.08 3.75 -6.38
N VAL A 159 0.73 3.81 -6.36
CA VAL A 159 -0.12 3.81 -7.57
C VAL A 159 -1.34 4.73 -7.44
N VAL A 160 -1.86 5.20 -8.58
CA VAL A 160 -3.16 5.87 -8.71
C VAL A 160 -4.00 5.27 -9.85
N LEU A 161 -5.32 5.31 -9.72
CA LEU A 161 -6.22 5.11 -10.86
C LEU A 161 -6.44 6.44 -11.56
N ALA A 162 -5.92 6.56 -12.77
CA ALA A 162 -6.07 7.72 -13.62
C ALA A 162 -7.34 7.62 -14.47
N VAL A 163 -8.14 8.67 -14.49
CA VAL A 163 -9.42 8.75 -15.21
C VAL A 163 -9.63 10.15 -15.78
N SER A 164 -10.35 10.26 -16.90
CA SER A 164 -10.71 11.55 -17.49
C SER A 164 -12.12 11.99 -17.06
N GLY A 165 -12.23 13.20 -16.55
CA GLY A 165 -13.49 13.84 -16.15
C GLY A 165 -13.82 13.68 -14.66
N GLU A 166 -14.26 14.78 -14.04
CA GLU A 166 -14.52 14.87 -12.59
C GLU A 166 -15.68 14.00 -12.13
N GLU A 167 -16.81 14.06 -12.82
CA GLU A 167 -18.02 13.29 -12.49
C GLU A 167 -17.72 11.78 -12.45
N LYS A 168 -17.02 11.31 -13.48
CA LYS A 168 -16.58 9.92 -13.59
C LYS A 168 -15.60 9.52 -12.48
N ALA A 169 -14.71 10.43 -12.11
CA ALA A 169 -13.77 10.20 -11.00
C ALA A 169 -14.52 10.04 -9.67
N LYS A 170 -15.50 10.91 -9.41
CA LYS A 170 -16.35 10.85 -8.20
C LYS A 170 -17.22 9.59 -8.17
N GLU A 171 -17.87 9.24 -9.28
CA GLU A 171 -18.65 8.00 -9.40
C GLU A 171 -17.77 6.78 -9.10
N LEU A 172 -16.58 6.72 -9.70
CA LEU A 172 -15.65 5.62 -9.52
C LEU A 172 -15.11 5.55 -8.08
N TYR A 173 -14.79 6.71 -7.48
CA TYR A 173 -14.37 6.78 -6.08
C TYR A 173 -15.43 6.22 -5.14
N GLU A 174 -16.69 6.67 -5.28
CA GLU A 174 -17.78 6.22 -4.42
C GLU A 174 -18.12 4.74 -4.63
N LEU A 175 -18.05 4.25 -5.87
CA LEU A 175 -18.17 2.83 -6.17
C LEU A 175 -17.10 2.02 -5.43
N LEU A 176 -15.82 2.39 -5.58
CA LEU A 176 -14.72 1.68 -4.94
C LEU A 176 -14.84 1.73 -3.41
N ARG A 177 -15.19 2.89 -2.85
CA ARG A 177 -15.42 3.02 -1.41
C ARG A 177 -16.55 2.11 -0.92
N LYS A 178 -17.68 2.09 -1.61
CA LYS A 178 -18.84 1.23 -1.30
C LYS A 178 -18.49 -0.25 -1.34
N GLU A 179 -17.65 -0.66 -2.29
CA GLU A 179 -17.15 -2.03 -2.44
C GLU A 179 -16.00 -2.37 -1.47
N GLY A 180 -15.73 -1.50 -0.49
CA GLY A 180 -14.76 -1.73 0.58
C GLY A 180 -13.30 -1.62 0.13
N PHE A 181 -13.02 -0.82 -0.90
CA PHE A 181 -11.66 -0.47 -1.28
C PHE A 181 -11.16 0.72 -0.47
N GLY A 182 -9.87 0.69 -0.11
CA GLY A 182 -9.20 1.77 0.62
C GLY A 182 -8.81 2.93 -0.29
N VAL A 183 -9.79 3.62 -0.88
CA VAL A 183 -9.56 4.89 -1.59
C VAL A 183 -9.33 6.04 -0.61
N GLU A 184 -8.45 6.97 -0.95
CA GLU A 184 -8.11 8.11 -0.08
C GLU A 184 -8.69 9.41 -0.61
N ALA A 185 -8.21 9.85 -1.79
CA ALA A 185 -8.60 11.10 -2.39
C ALA A 185 -8.56 11.06 -3.92
N ILE A 186 -9.08 12.11 -4.53
CA ILE A 186 -9.03 12.45 -5.94
C ILE A 186 -8.20 13.71 -6.06
N TYR A 187 -7.15 13.63 -6.87
CA TYR A 187 -6.36 14.77 -7.30
C TYR A 187 -6.71 15.13 -8.73
N ARG A 188 -6.82 16.42 -9.02
CA ARG A 188 -6.99 16.94 -10.37
C ARG A 188 -5.68 17.54 -10.84
N LYS A 189 -5.24 17.18 -12.04
CA LYS A 189 -4.10 17.83 -12.68
C LYS A 189 -4.55 19.11 -13.39
N LYS A 190 -3.98 20.25 -13.00
CA LYS A 190 -4.23 21.55 -13.60
C LYS A 190 -2.92 22.33 -13.69
N ASN A 191 -2.61 22.85 -14.88
CA ASN A 191 -1.39 23.63 -15.15
C ASN A 191 -0.06 22.94 -14.72
N GLY A 192 -0.02 21.61 -14.73
CA GLY A 192 1.15 20.84 -14.30
C GLY A 192 1.16 20.48 -12.81
N GLU A 193 0.33 21.11 -12.00
CA GLU A 193 0.17 20.84 -10.58
C GLU A 193 -1.00 19.89 -10.31
N TYR A 194 -0.99 19.28 -9.12
CA TYR A 194 -2.04 18.36 -8.68
C TYR A 194 -2.70 18.90 -7.43
N GLU A 195 -3.98 19.18 -7.54
CA GLU A 195 -4.79 19.73 -6.46
C GLU A 195 -5.73 18.63 -5.95
N ARG A 196 -5.81 18.44 -4.63
CA ARG A 196 -6.82 17.56 -4.04
C ARG A 196 -8.20 18.19 -4.23
N THR A 197 -9.15 17.42 -4.77
CA THR A 197 -10.49 17.90 -5.13
C THR A 197 -11.62 17.12 -4.50
N TYR A 198 -11.35 15.93 -3.95
CA TYR A 198 -12.39 15.07 -3.36
C TYR A 198 -11.79 13.92 -2.53
N PRO A 199 -12.44 13.47 -1.44
CA PRO A 199 -13.08 14.39 -0.51
C PRO A 199 -12.10 15.50 -0.13
#